data_AF-A0A0E0R7K8-F1
#
_entry.id   AF-A0A0E0R7K8-F1
#
_cell.length_a   1.000
_cell.length_b   1.000
_cell.length_c   1.000
_cell.angle_alpha   90.00
_cell.angle_beta   90.00
_cell.angle_gamma   90.00
#
_symmetry.space_group_name_H-M   'P 1'
#
loop_
_entity.id
_entity.type
_entity.pdbx_description
1 polymer ?
#
loop_
_entity_poly.entity_id
_entity_poly.type
_entity_poly.pdbx_seq_one_letter_code
_entity_poly.pdbx_strand_id
1 'polypeptide(L)'
;MLPEWLETLLSTRFFLACGAHPASPRTSATSSASILDCLSPSPPFCYYCHSHRHQSHRVIQILRSSYNDVVRVTEVEDVLDISGVQTYVINSAKVLFLNEHPQPRGAGTVVGEAAASPYNC
;
A
#
# COMPACT_ATOMS: atom_id res chain seq x y z
N MET A 1 1.15 9.03 -19.91
CA MET A 1 2.41 8.33 -19.57
C MET A 1 2.46 8.21 -18.06
N LEU A 2 2.81 7.03 -17.55
CA LEU A 2 2.95 6.81 -16.11
C LEU A 2 4.35 7.31 -15.68
N PRO A 3 4.50 8.00 -14.54
CA PRO A 3 5.82 8.40 -14.07
C PRO A 3 6.66 7.16 -13.70
N GLU A 4 7.96 7.17 -14.04
CA GLU A 4 8.87 6.03 -13.85
C GLU A 4 8.95 5.54 -12.39
N TRP A 5 8.84 6.45 -11.42
CA TRP A 5 8.83 6.09 -10.00
C TRP A 5 7.62 5.23 -9.64
N LEU A 6 6.47 5.45 -10.28
CA LEU A 6 5.23 4.71 -10.01
C LEU A 6 5.28 3.34 -10.66
N GLU A 7 5.82 3.23 -11.87
CA GLU A 7 6.09 1.94 -12.51
C GLU A 7 7.07 1.09 -11.69
N THR A 8 8.11 1.73 -11.16
CA THR A 8 9.05 1.09 -10.23
C THR A 8 8.33 0.63 -8.97
N LEU A 9 7.48 1.47 -8.37
CA LEU A 9 6.73 1.13 -7.16
C LEU A 9 5.84 -0.09 -7.37
N LEU A 10 5.11 -0.15 -8.48
CA LEU A 10 4.17 -1.24 -8.78
C LEU A 10 4.87 -2.57 -9.11
N SER A 11 6.07 -2.52 -9.69
CA SER A 11 6.87 -3.71 -10.05
C SER A 11 7.80 -4.21 -8.93
N THR A 12 7.98 -3.43 -7.87
CA THR A 12 8.94 -3.70 -6.79
C THR A 12 8.43 -4.73 -5.78
N ARG A 13 9.35 -5.57 -5.29
CA ARG A 13 9.10 -6.47 -4.14
C ARG A 13 9.69 -5.88 -2.87
N PHE A 14 8.84 -5.40 -1.96
CA PHE A 14 9.30 -4.59 -0.83
C PHE A 14 9.78 -5.37 0.40
N PHE A 15 9.21 -6.54 0.65
CA PHE A 15 9.41 -7.28 1.90
C PHE A 15 10.54 -8.32 1.78
N LEU A 16 11.69 -7.88 1.29
CA LEU A 16 12.91 -8.68 1.18
C LEU A 16 13.86 -8.39 2.34
N ALA A 17 14.75 -9.34 2.63
CA ALA A 17 15.79 -9.13 3.64
C ALA A 17 16.74 -8.01 3.18
N CYS A 18 17.04 -7.06 4.06
CA CYS A 18 18.01 -6.02 3.77
C CYS A 18 19.43 -6.60 3.76
N GLY A 19 20.14 -6.50 2.63
CA GLY A 19 21.52 -7.00 2.52
C GLY A 19 22.51 -6.28 3.45
N ALA A 20 22.27 -5.00 3.76
CA ALA A 20 23.09 -4.21 4.69
C ALA A 20 22.72 -4.45 6.17
N HIS A 21 21.47 -4.86 6.43
CA HIS A 21 20.95 -5.09 7.78
C HIS A 21 20.26 -6.46 7.87
N PRO A 22 21.02 -7.58 7.78
CA PRO A 22 20.46 -8.93 7.75
C PRO A 22 19.76 -9.32 9.06
N ALA A 23 20.16 -8.69 10.18
CA ALA A 23 19.55 -8.86 11.50
C ALA A 23 18.30 -7.98 11.72
N SER A 24 17.95 -7.11 10.76
CA SER A 24 16.72 -6.32 10.86
C SER A 24 15.52 -7.27 10.87
N PRO A 25 14.55 -7.07 11.77
CA PRO A 25 13.37 -7.92 11.82
C PRO A 25 12.71 -7.97 10.45
N ARG A 26 12.61 -9.16 9.85
CA ARG A 26 11.79 -9.43 8.66
C ARG A 26 10.31 -9.02 8.86
N THR A 27 9.95 -8.82 10.13
CA THR A 27 8.61 -8.70 10.68
C THR A 27 8.15 -7.27 10.92
N SER A 28 9.00 -6.25 10.74
CA SER A 28 8.43 -4.92 10.54
C SER A 28 7.72 -4.99 9.19
N ALA A 29 6.40 -5.12 9.21
CA ALA A 29 5.52 -5.15 8.03
C ALA A 29 5.50 -3.78 7.31
N THR A 30 6.65 -3.12 7.29
CA THR A 30 6.91 -1.77 6.86
C THR A 30 8.20 -1.80 6.04
N SER A 31 8.09 -1.35 4.81
CA SER A 31 9.17 -1.23 3.84
C SER A 31 9.04 0.13 3.19
N SER A 32 10.15 0.79 2.87
CA SER A 32 10.11 2.14 2.32
C SER A 32 10.60 2.14 0.88
N ALA A 33 9.92 2.90 0.02
CA ALA A 33 10.36 3.20 -1.33
C ALA A 33 10.56 4.71 -1.48
N SER A 34 11.63 5.14 -2.15
CA SER A 34 11.84 6.55 -2.47
C SER A 34 11.12 6.92 -3.77
N ILE A 35 10.50 8.10 -3.80
CA ILE A 35 9.75 8.59 -4.97
C ILE A 35 10.56 9.62 -5.76
N LEU A 36 11.28 10.51 -5.07
CA LEU A 36 11.71 11.78 -5.66
C LEU A 36 13.21 12.08 -5.56
N ASP A 37 13.88 11.73 -4.46
CA ASP A 37 15.20 12.32 -4.17
C ASP A 37 16.37 11.31 -4.23
N CYS A 38 16.10 10.06 -4.59
CA CYS A 38 17.17 9.10 -4.86
C CYS A 38 17.70 9.27 -6.29
N LEU A 39 19.02 9.21 -6.46
CA LEU A 39 19.77 9.36 -7.74
C LEU A 39 19.46 8.29 -8.83
N SER A 40 18.41 7.51 -8.66
CA SER A 40 17.89 6.46 -9.56
C SER A 40 16.65 5.87 -8.87
N PRO A 41 15.70 5.18 -9.56
CA PRO A 41 14.74 4.32 -8.89
C PRO A 41 15.46 3.39 -7.90
N SER A 42 15.42 3.78 -6.62
CA SER A 42 16.19 3.09 -5.58
C SER A 42 15.41 1.86 -5.16
N PRO A 43 16.07 0.70 -5.01
CA PRO A 43 15.41 -0.48 -4.47
C PRO A 43 14.83 -0.17 -3.09
N PRO A 44 13.79 -0.91 -2.68
CA PRO A 44 13.14 -0.71 -1.40
C PRO A 44 14.15 -0.94 -0.28
N PHE A 45 14.04 -0.16 0.78
CA PHE A 45 14.99 -0.19 1.89
C PHE A 45 14.29 -0.29 3.24
N CYS A 46 15.02 -0.82 4.22
CA CYS A 46 14.52 -0.95 5.58
C CYS A 46 14.60 0.38 6.33
N TYR A 47 13.92 0.44 7.48
CA TYR A 47 13.93 1.59 8.38
C TYR A 47 15.34 2.10 8.72
N TYR A 48 16.31 1.22 8.95
CA TYR A 48 17.70 1.63 9.26
C TYR A 48 18.40 2.29 8.06
N CYS A 49 18.19 1.78 6.85
CA CYS A 49 18.72 2.41 5.64
C CYS A 49 18.10 3.79 5.42
N HIS A 50 16.80 3.94 5.69
CA HIS A 50 16.15 5.25 5.68
C HIS A 50 16.86 6.22 6.64
N SER A 51 16.99 5.81 7.91
CA SER A 51 17.63 6.61 8.94
C SER A 51 19.11 6.88 8.71
N HIS A 52 19.84 6.13 7.87
CA HIS A 52 21.28 6.39 7.66
C HIS A 52 21.60 7.06 6.32
N ARG A 53 20.78 6.84 5.29
CA ARG A 53 21.11 7.20 3.90
C ARG A 53 20.00 7.95 3.16
N HIS A 54 18.77 7.95 3.70
CA HIS A 54 17.61 8.55 3.02
C HIS A 54 16.77 9.46 3.92
N GLN A 55 17.33 9.98 5.01
CA GLN A 55 16.60 10.86 5.94
C GLN A 55 16.04 12.12 5.26
N SER A 56 16.72 12.61 4.22
CA SER A 56 16.35 13.82 3.49
C SER A 56 15.48 13.55 2.26
N HIS A 57 15.13 12.28 2.00
CA HIS A 57 14.38 11.92 0.80
C HIS A 57 12.90 11.78 1.11
N ARG A 58 12.06 12.15 0.15
CA ARG A 58 10.64 11.81 0.22
C ARG A 58 10.43 10.33 -0.10
N VAL A 59 9.89 9.62 0.89
CA VAL A 59 9.65 8.17 0.84
C VAL A 59 8.16 7.86 1.03
N ILE A 60 7.69 6.79 0.38
CA ILE A 60 6.39 6.15 0.68
C ILE A 60 6.67 4.97 1.58
N GLN A 61 5.90 4.89 2.66
CA GLN A 61 5.87 3.70 3.48
C GLN A 61 4.89 2.65 2.93
N ILE A 62 5.44 1.52 2.46
CA ILE A 62 4.68 0.34 2.02
C ILE A 62 4.50 -0.63 3.18
N LEU A 63 3.24 -0.97 3.43
CA LEU A 63 2.77 -1.83 4.49
C LEU A 63 2.27 -3.16 3.91
N ARG A 64 2.19 -4.22 4.72
CA ARG A 64 1.60 -5.50 4.31
C ARG A 64 0.31 -5.81 5.08
N SER A 65 -0.78 -6.00 4.34
CA SER A 65 -2.08 -6.41 4.89
C SER A 65 -2.58 -7.65 4.14
N SER A 66 -2.81 -8.75 4.86
CA SER A 66 -3.31 -10.02 4.29
C SER A 66 -2.58 -10.43 3.00
N TYR A 67 -1.24 -10.40 3.02
CA TYR A 67 -0.34 -10.69 1.89
C TYR A 67 -0.31 -9.68 0.75
N ASN A 68 -1.07 -8.60 0.84
CA ASN A 68 -1.06 -7.55 -0.15
C ASN A 68 -0.24 -6.35 0.34
N ASP A 69 0.44 -5.72 -0.61
CA ASP A 69 1.20 -4.51 -0.38
C ASP A 69 0.23 -3.32 -0.45
N VAL A 70 0.16 -2.57 0.65
CA VAL A 70 -0.78 -1.46 0.86
C VAL A 70 -0.04 -0.20 1.27
N VAL A 71 -0.63 0.95 0.98
CA VAL A 71 -0.11 2.26 1.36
C VAL A 71 -1.20 3.05 2.07
N ARG A 72 -0.84 3.89 3.04
CA ARG A 72 -1.81 4.81 3.65
C ARG A 72 -2.13 5.93 2.67
N VAL A 73 -3.39 6.36 2.63
CA VAL A 73 -3.80 7.47 1.76
C VAL A 73 -2.97 8.73 2.03
N THR A 74 -2.68 9.00 3.30
CA THR A 74 -1.87 10.15 3.75
C THR A 74 -0.44 10.18 3.21
N GLU A 75 0.10 9.04 2.77
CA GLU A 75 1.47 8.97 2.23
C GLU A 75 1.51 9.34 0.73
N VAL A 76 0.39 9.19 0.03
CA VAL A 76 0.34 9.29 -1.44
C VAL A 76 -0.57 10.39 -1.95
N GLU A 77 -1.52 10.88 -1.15
CA GLU A 77 -2.49 11.92 -1.57
C GLU A 77 -1.82 13.23 -2.01
N ASP A 78 -0.63 13.53 -1.47
CA ASP A 78 0.14 14.73 -1.79
C ASP A 78 1.01 14.60 -3.05
N VAL A 79 1.14 13.40 -3.64
CA VAL A 79 1.99 13.13 -4.82
C VAL A 79 1.25 12.49 -5.98
N LEU A 80 0.09 11.90 -5.73
CA LEU A 80 -0.68 11.14 -6.70
C LEU A 80 -2.16 11.51 -6.59
N ASP A 81 -2.78 11.77 -7.74
CA ASP A 81 -4.23 11.86 -7.81
C ASP A 81 -4.85 10.46 -7.64
N ILE A 82 -5.48 10.24 -6.49
CA ILE A 82 -6.13 8.99 -6.11
C ILE A 82 -7.65 9.02 -6.31
N SER A 83 -8.21 10.05 -6.96
CA SER A 83 -9.66 10.22 -7.14
C SER A 83 -10.36 9.03 -7.83
N GLY A 84 -9.64 8.33 -8.72
CA GLY A 84 -10.12 7.15 -9.43
C GLY A 84 -9.75 5.81 -8.80
N VAL A 85 -9.10 5.82 -7.63
CA VAL A 85 -8.59 4.60 -6.99
C VAL A 85 -9.44 4.23 -5.77
N GLN A 86 -9.80 2.96 -5.68
CA GLN A 86 -10.56 2.44 -4.54
C GLN A 86 -9.72 2.48 -3.26
N THR A 87 -10.26 3.12 -2.22
CA THR A 87 -9.66 3.16 -0.88
C THR A 87 -10.46 2.32 0.12
N TYR A 88 -9.79 1.87 1.17
CA TYR A 88 -10.36 1.01 2.22
C TYR A 88 -10.05 1.56 3.59
N VAL A 89 -10.92 1.30 4.57
CA VAL A 89 -10.64 1.56 5.98
C VAL A 89 -10.31 0.23 6.65
N ILE A 90 -9.04 0.04 7.05
CA ILE A 90 -8.55 -1.15 7.76
C ILE A 90 -7.97 -0.68 9.09
N ASN A 91 -8.43 -1.26 10.20
CA ASN A 91 -8.00 -0.87 11.56
C ASN A 91 -8.05 0.65 11.78
N SER A 92 -9.16 1.29 11.38
CA SER A 92 -9.40 2.74 11.46
C SER A 92 -8.44 3.62 10.63
N ALA A 93 -7.66 3.03 9.72
CA ALA A 93 -6.79 3.76 8.79
C ALA A 93 -7.27 3.64 7.34
N LYS A 94 -7.26 4.75 6.60
CA LYS A 94 -7.50 4.76 5.15
C LYS A 94 -6.26 4.25 4.41
N VAL A 95 -6.42 3.20 3.61
CA VAL A 95 -5.37 2.53 2.87
C VAL A 95 -5.78 2.25 1.42
N LEU A 96 -4.78 2.08 0.56
CA LEU A 96 -4.91 1.79 -0.86
C LEU A 96 -4.03 0.57 -1.17
N PHE A 97 -4.52 -0.34 -2.01
CA PHE A 97 -3.76 -1.52 -2.45
C PHE A 97 -2.95 -1.14 -3.69
N LEU A 98 -1.64 -1.44 -3.70
CA LEU A 98 -0.78 -1.12 -4.84
C LEU A 98 -1.14 -1.93 -6.08
N ASN A 99 -1.41 -3.23 -5.89
CA ASN A 99 -1.76 -4.15 -6.96
C ASN A 99 -3.26 -4.42 -6.97
N GLU A 100 -3.75 -4.92 -8.11
CA GLU A 100 -5.14 -5.34 -8.26
C GLU A 100 -5.53 -6.30 -7.15
N HIS A 101 -6.54 -5.91 -6.39
CA HIS A 101 -7.13 -6.73 -5.37
C HIS A 101 -8.57 -7.00 -5.79
N PRO A 102 -8.93 -8.24 -6.18
CA PRO A 102 -10.28 -8.55 -6.60
C PRO A 102 -11.22 -8.32 -5.41
N GLN A 103 -12.10 -7.34 -5.54
CA GLN A 103 -13.24 -7.21 -4.65
C GLN A 103 -14.49 -7.82 -5.27
N PRO A 104 -15.31 -8.56 -4.50
CA PRO A 104 -16.65 -8.93 -4.93
C PRO A 104 -17.47 -7.65 -5.13
N ARG A 105 -18.02 -7.47 -6.33
CA ARG A 105 -18.98 -6.39 -6.60
C ARG A 105 -20.30 -6.71 -5.87
N GLY A 106 -20.64 -5.91 -4.86
CA GLY A 106 -21.97 -5.88 -4.22
C GLY A 106 -21.85 -5.22 -2.84
N ALA A 107 -22.61 -4.19 -2.48
CA ALA A 107 -24.01 -3.99 -2.77
C ALA A 107 -24.33 -2.52 -3.08
N GLY A 108 -25.08 -2.30 -4.16
CA GLY A 108 -25.93 -1.13 -4.27
C GLY A 108 -26.96 -1.17 -3.15
N THR A 109 -27.05 -0.09 -2.39
CA THR A 109 -28.16 0.16 -1.47
C THR A 109 -29.44 0.31 -2.29
N VAL A 110 -30.25 -0.76 -2.36
CA VAL A 110 -31.68 -0.63 -2.62
C VAL A 110 -32.40 -0.80 -1.28
N VAL A 111 -33.00 0.30 -0.86
CA VAL A 111 -33.98 0.38 0.21
C VAL A 111 -35.19 -0.46 -0.21
N GLY A 112 -35.67 -1.34 0.67
CA GLY A 112 -36.84 -2.16 0.37
C GLY A 112 -37.15 -3.16 1.46
N GLU A 113 -37.84 -2.68 2.48
CA GLU A 113 -38.96 -3.30 3.21
C GLU A 113 -38.96 -4.81 3.48
N ALA A 114 -39.18 -5.13 4.75
CA ALA A 114 -39.43 -6.47 5.25
C ALA A 114 -40.53 -7.22 4.47
N ALA A 115 -40.22 -8.44 4.06
CA ALA A 115 -41.21 -9.47 3.81
C ALA A 115 -40.69 -10.79 4.39
N ALA A 116 -41.34 -11.25 5.46
CA ALA A 116 -41.19 -12.60 5.98
C ALA A 116 -41.47 -13.63 4.88
N SER A 117 -40.72 -14.74 4.86
CA SER A 117 -41.06 -15.88 4.02
C SER A 117 -40.75 -17.20 4.72
N PRO A 118 -41.61 -18.23 4.57
CA PRO A 118 -41.83 -19.27 5.56
C PRO A 118 -41.43 -20.65 5.02
N TYR A 119 -40.19 -21.11 5.20
CA TYR A 119 -39.85 -22.49 4.83
C TYR A 119 -38.90 -23.12 5.84
N ASN A 120 -39.46 -24.11 6.54
CA ASN A 120 -38.78 -25.26 7.12
C ASN A 120 -37.86 -25.92 6.09
N CYS A 121 -36.67 -26.34 6.54
CA CYS A 121 -36.13 -27.70 6.44
C CYS A 121 -35.07 -27.87 7.53
#